data_AF-A0AAD5WI24-F1
#
_entry.id   AF-A0AAD5WI24-F1
#
_cell.length_a   1.000
_cell.length_b   1.000
_cell.length_c   1.000
_cell.angle_alpha   90.00
_cell.angle_beta   90.00
_cell.angle_gamma   90.00
#
_symmetry.space_group_name_H-M   'P 1'
#
loop_
_entity.id
_entity.type
_entity.pdbx_description
1 polymer ?
#
loop_
_entity_poly.entity_id
_entity_poly.type
_entity_poly.pdbx_seq_one_letter_code
_entity_poly.pdbx_strand_id
1 'polypeptide(L)'
;MLCRLPKKNLSVIISRFIVDGTATYIIFRLVASKQDIRQIEFASALGILLVLSDKILYDIEIGSFQVVSSRSSVQCIAVNSNPVVDDPFCLQIAIATTSKQLHICERRNSKMESLQKLNTDGNVTAMSFAR
;
A
#
# COMPACT_ATOMS: atom_id res chain seq x y z
N MET A 1 18.40 -0.32 6.09
CA MET A 1 19.65 -0.91 5.55
C MET A 1 19.24 -1.97 4.53
N LEU A 2 19.39 -1.68 3.23
CA LEU A 2 19.05 -2.64 2.16
C LEU A 2 20.20 -3.65 2.01
N CYS A 3 19.96 -4.93 2.31
CA CYS A 3 20.90 -6.01 2.00
C CYS A 3 20.59 -6.57 0.60
N ARG A 4 21.55 -6.47 -0.34
CA ARG A 4 21.46 -7.14 -1.65
C ARG A 4 22.13 -8.51 -1.55
N LEU A 5 21.38 -9.58 -1.87
CA LEU A 5 21.90 -10.94 -2.06
C LEU A 5 21.86 -11.33 -3.56
N PRO A 6 22.70 -12.29 -4.00
CA PRO A 6 23.02 -12.46 -5.41
C PRO A 6 21.94 -13.21 -6.22
N LYS A 7 21.63 -12.65 -7.39
CA LYS A 7 21.12 -13.26 -8.63
C LYS A 7 20.20 -14.49 -8.52
N LYS A 8 18.94 -14.27 -8.15
CA LYS A 8 17.73 -14.72 -8.87
C LYS A 8 16.65 -13.69 -8.52
N ASN A 9 16.09 -13.01 -9.53
CA ASN A 9 15.13 -11.89 -9.45
C ASN A 9 14.17 -11.98 -8.24
N LEU A 10 14.61 -11.41 -7.12
CA LEU A 10 13.91 -11.42 -5.84
C LEU A 10 13.94 -9.99 -5.33
N SER A 11 12.77 -9.39 -5.20
CA SER A 11 12.60 -8.19 -4.40
C SER A 11 12.36 -8.65 -2.96
N VAL A 12 13.40 -8.53 -2.14
CA VAL A 12 13.31 -8.75 -0.69
C VAL A 12 13.22 -7.38 -0.04
N ILE A 13 12.08 -7.10 0.59
CA ILE A 13 11.96 -5.92 1.44
C ILE A 13 12.13 -6.37 2.88
N ILE A 14 13.03 -5.69 3.57
CA ILE A 14 13.17 -5.82 5.02
C ILE A 14 12.60 -4.54 5.61
N SER A 15 11.37 -4.62 6.12
CA SER A 15 10.75 -3.53 6.84
C SER A 15 10.94 -3.76 8.34
N ARG A 16 11.43 -2.74 9.04
CA ARG A 16 11.54 -2.73 10.50
C ARG A 16 10.23 -2.19 11.07
N PHE A 17 9.60 -2.99 11.93
CA PHE A 17 8.41 -2.66 12.69
C PHE A 17 8.78 -2.55 14.16
N ILE A 18 8.04 -1.74 14.91
CA ILE A 18 8.11 -1.72 16.37
C ILE A 18 6.72 -2.14 16.85
N VAL A 19 6.63 -3.31 17.48
CA VAL A 19 5.40 -3.85 18.07
C VAL A 19 5.69 -4.05 19.57
N ASP A 20 4.91 -3.40 20.44
CA ASP A 20 5.08 -3.44 21.90
C ASP A 20 6.52 -3.15 22.37
N GLY A 21 7.15 -2.13 21.76
CA GLY A 21 8.53 -1.75 22.05
C GLY A 21 9.60 -2.67 21.46
N THR A 22 9.21 -3.78 20.82
CA THR A 22 10.11 -4.76 20.20
C THR A 22 10.25 -4.47 18.71
N ALA A 23 11.50 -4.37 18.23
CA ALA A 23 11.78 -4.20 16.81
C ALA A 23 11.65 -5.54 16.05
N THR A 24 10.55 -5.73 15.34
CA THR A 24 10.30 -6.90 14.49
C THR A 24 10.67 -6.58 13.05
N TYR A 25 11.50 -7.39 12.41
CA TYR A 25 11.82 -7.23 10.99
C TYR A 25 11.00 -8.22 10.18
N ILE A 26 10.14 -7.72 9.28
CA ILE A 26 9.42 -8.59 8.35
C ILE A 26 10.14 -8.54 7.01
N ILE A 27 10.53 -9.73 6.56
CA ILE A 27 11.15 -9.97 5.27
C ILE A 27 10.02 -10.33 4.29
N PHE A 28 9.56 -9.37 3.50
CA PHE A 28 8.62 -9.64 2.43
C PHE A 28 9.37 -10.18 1.23
N ARG A 29 9.01 -11.40 0.84
CA ARG A 29 9.48 -12.03 -0.39
C ARG A 29 8.37 -11.96 -1.43
N LEU A 30 8.31 -10.88 -2.19
CA LEU A 30 7.38 -10.81 -3.31
C LEU A 30 7.96 -11.63 -4.48
N VAL A 31 7.51 -12.88 -4.61
CA VAL A 31 7.95 -13.78 -5.70
C VAL A 31 7.21 -13.47 -7.02
N ALA A 32 6.21 -12.58 -6.99
CA ALA A 32 5.23 -12.45 -8.06
C ALA A 32 5.66 -11.60 -9.26
N SER A 33 6.69 -10.75 -9.18
CA SER A 33 7.09 -9.96 -10.36
C SER A 33 8.56 -9.54 -10.36
N LYS A 34 9.15 -9.41 -11.56
CA LYS A 34 10.49 -8.83 -11.78
C LYS A 34 10.52 -7.31 -11.58
N GLN A 35 9.47 -6.72 -11.02
CA GLN A 35 9.26 -5.29 -11.03
C GLN A 35 9.69 -4.65 -9.70
N ASP A 36 10.09 -3.38 -9.80
CA ASP A 36 10.55 -2.62 -8.66
C ASP A 36 9.37 -2.20 -7.76
N ILE A 37 9.58 -2.36 -6.46
CA ILE A 37 8.61 -1.92 -5.46
C ILE A 37 8.84 -0.43 -5.21
N ARG A 38 7.78 0.35 -5.44
CA ARG A 38 7.81 1.82 -5.45
C ARG A 38 7.33 2.41 -4.14
N GLN A 39 6.35 1.80 -3.50
CA GLN A 39 5.77 2.30 -2.26
C GLN A 39 5.22 1.15 -1.41
N ILE A 40 5.32 1.31 -0.09
CA ILE A 40 4.82 0.36 0.89
C ILE A 40 4.14 1.17 1.99
N GLU A 41 2.87 0.91 2.23
CA GLU A 41 2.09 1.57 3.28
C GLU A 41 1.48 0.53 4.23
N PHE A 42 1.39 0.90 5.50
CA PHE A 42 0.91 0.01 6.56
C PHE A 42 -0.46 0.47 7.07
N ALA A 43 -1.43 -0.42 7.01
CA ALA A 43 -2.74 -0.24 7.61
C ALA A 43 -2.85 -1.16 8.84
N SER A 44 -2.15 -0.79 9.92
CA SER A 44 -2.02 -1.60 11.15
C SER A 44 -3.35 -2.05 11.71
N ALA A 45 -4.31 -1.13 11.82
CA ALA A 45 -5.65 -1.37 12.36
C ALA A 45 -6.42 -2.44 11.56
N LEU A 46 -6.10 -2.60 10.28
CA LEU A 46 -6.72 -3.59 9.41
C LEU A 46 -5.90 -4.86 9.22
N GLY A 47 -4.68 -4.93 9.76
CA GLY A 47 -3.79 -6.06 9.51
C GLY A 47 -3.39 -6.21 8.03
N ILE A 48 -3.30 -5.10 7.29
CA ILE A 48 -3.00 -5.11 5.83
C ILE A 48 -1.74 -4.31 5.53
N LEU A 49 -0.93 -4.85 4.61
CA LEU A 49 0.16 -4.18 3.95
C LEU A 49 -0.23 -3.84 2.51
N LEU A 50 -0.07 -2.57 2.14
CA LEU A 50 -0.27 -2.10 0.78
C LEU A 50 1.09 -2.00 0.10
N VAL A 51 1.28 -2.74 -0.99
CA VAL A 51 2.54 -2.77 -1.73
C VAL A 51 2.29 -2.33 -3.16
N LEU A 52 2.83 -1.18 -3.56
CA LEU A 52 2.81 -0.71 -4.93
C LEU A 52 4.09 -1.15 -5.65
N SER A 53 3.94 -2.04 -6.62
CA SER A 53 5.01 -2.51 -7.50
C SER A 53 4.70 -2.08 -8.94
N ASP A 54 5.61 -1.35 -9.58
CA ASP A 54 5.39 -0.71 -10.90
C ASP A 54 4.08 0.10 -10.97
N LYS A 55 3.00 -0.53 -11.45
CA LYS A 55 1.65 0.02 -11.60
C LYS A 55 0.56 -0.83 -10.95
N ILE A 56 0.94 -1.79 -10.13
CA ILE A 56 0.03 -2.72 -9.45
C ILE A 56 0.16 -2.51 -7.94
N LEU A 57 -0.96 -2.14 -7.32
CA LEU A 57 -1.13 -2.11 -5.89
C LEU A 57 -1.62 -3.48 -5.42
N TYR A 58 -0.91 -4.08 -4.47
CA TYR A 58 -1.29 -5.32 -3.80
C TYR A 58 -1.73 -5.02 -2.38
N ASP A 59 -2.85 -5.60 -1.98
CA ASP A 59 -3.27 -5.66 -0.59
C ASP A 59 -2.86 -7.03 -0.06
N ILE A 60 -1.96 -7.06 0.91
CA ILE A 60 -1.41 -8.27 1.51
C ILE A 60 -1.87 -8.33 2.95
N GLU A 61 -2.52 -9.42 3.33
CA GLU A 61 -2.89 -9.65 4.72
C GLU A 61 -1.63 -10.02 5.53
N ILE A 62 -1.40 -9.36 6.66
CA ILE A 62 -0.18 -9.53 7.45
C ILE A 62 -0.17 -10.88 8.18
N GLY A 63 -1.33 -11.36 8.63
CA GLY A 63 -1.42 -12.62 9.36
C GLY A 63 -1.05 -13.84 8.51
N SER A 64 -1.49 -13.85 7.25
CA SER A 64 -1.29 -14.97 6.33
C SER A 64 -0.20 -14.74 5.27
N PHE A 65 0.24 -13.49 5.10
CA PHE A 65 1.08 -13.03 4.00
C PHE A 65 0.53 -13.33 2.59
N GLN A 66 -0.80 -13.51 2.47
CA GLN A 66 -1.45 -13.73 1.19
C GLN A 66 -1.92 -12.42 0.56
N VAL A 67 -1.84 -12.35 -0.77
CA VAL A 67 -2.43 -11.27 -1.55
C VAL A 67 -3.94 -11.46 -1.55
N VAL A 68 -4.66 -10.56 -0.89
CA VAL A 68 -6.13 -10.60 -0.81
C VAL A 68 -6.80 -9.83 -1.94
N SER A 69 -6.13 -8.81 -2.47
CA SER A 69 -6.58 -8.09 -3.67
C SER A 69 -5.41 -7.44 -4.41
N SER A 70 -5.62 -7.15 -5.69
CA SER A 70 -4.69 -6.35 -6.47
C SER A 70 -5.42 -5.38 -7.39
N ARG A 71 -4.79 -4.23 -7.68
CA ARG A 71 -5.31 -3.20 -8.56
C ARG A 71 -4.22 -2.71 -9.49
N SER A 72 -4.47 -2.78 -10.79
CA SER A 72 -3.57 -2.25 -11.81
C SER A 72 -3.80 -0.76 -12.08
N SER A 73 -2.93 -0.17 -12.90
CA SER A 73 -3.00 1.24 -13.31
C SER A 73 -2.87 2.23 -12.16
N VAL A 74 -2.15 1.86 -11.09
CA VAL A 74 -1.89 2.74 -9.94
C VAL A 74 -0.55 3.45 -10.12
N GLN A 75 -0.54 4.77 -9.99
CA GLN A 75 0.65 5.60 -10.17
C GLN A 75 1.35 5.90 -8.84
N CYS A 76 0.58 6.26 -7.81
CA CYS A 76 1.01 6.45 -6.42
C CYS A 76 -0.20 6.35 -5.48
N ILE A 77 0.06 6.13 -4.19
CA ILE A 77 -0.96 6.07 -3.15
C ILE A 77 -0.63 7.02 -2.00
N ALA A 78 -1.63 7.38 -1.21
CA ALA A 78 -1.45 7.99 0.10
C ALA A 78 -2.47 7.36 1.06
N VAL A 79 -2.02 6.98 2.26
CA VAL A 79 -2.89 6.46 3.32
C VAL A 79 -3.17 7.58 4.31
N ASN A 80 -4.44 7.75 4.69
CA ASN A 80 -4.81 8.64 5.77
C ASN A 80 -4.61 7.92 7.10
N SER A 81 -3.56 8.29 7.83
CA SER A 81 -3.22 7.69 9.14
C SER A 81 -4.04 8.27 10.30
N ASN A 82 -4.78 9.35 10.08
CA ASN A 82 -5.65 9.97 11.09
C ASN A 82 -7.02 10.28 10.47
N PRO A 83 -7.76 9.25 10.04
CA PRO A 83 -9.05 9.47 9.41
C PRO A 83 -10.04 9.99 10.46
N VAL A 84 -10.70 11.12 10.17
CA VAL A 84 -11.82 11.62 10.98
C VAL A 84 -13.06 10.82 10.58
N VAL A 85 -13.08 9.56 10.98
CA VAL A 85 -14.14 8.59 10.71
C VAL A 85 -14.57 7.94 12.02
N ASP A 86 -15.85 7.63 12.16
CA ASP A 86 -16.41 7.05 13.39
C ASP A 86 -15.91 5.62 13.67
N ASP A 87 -15.44 4.92 12.62
CA ASP A 87 -14.96 3.53 12.70
C ASP A 87 -13.42 3.47 12.74
N PRO A 88 -12.81 3.06 13.87
CA PRO A 88 -11.36 2.96 14.01
C PRO A 88 -10.72 1.87 13.13
N PHE A 89 -11.54 0.98 12.54
CA PHE A 89 -11.10 -0.04 11.60
C PHE A 89 -11.33 0.37 10.13
N CYS A 90 -11.61 1.64 9.86
CA CYS A 90 -11.69 2.16 8.51
C CYS A 90 -10.33 2.66 8.03
N LEU A 91 -9.89 2.20 6.86
CA LEU A 91 -8.74 2.75 6.15
C LEU A 91 -9.23 3.65 5.03
N GLN A 92 -8.87 4.93 5.10
CA GLN A 92 -9.06 5.86 3.99
C GLN A 92 -7.75 5.99 3.19
N ILE A 93 -7.85 5.82 1.87
CA ILE A 93 -6.70 5.84 0.96
C ILE A 93 -7.03 6.68 -0.27
N ALA A 94 -6.08 7.52 -0.67
CA ALA A 94 -6.11 8.21 -1.94
C ALA A 94 -5.23 7.45 -2.95
N ILE A 95 -5.76 7.18 -4.14
CA ILE A 95 -5.10 6.39 -5.17
C ILE A 95 -5.10 7.19 -6.47
N ALA A 96 -3.92 7.58 -6.93
CA ALA A 96 -3.77 8.20 -8.23
C ALA A 96 -3.55 7.11 -9.28
N THR A 97 -4.27 7.18 -10.39
CA THR A 97 -4.17 6.23 -11.48
C THR A 97 -3.31 6.77 -12.62
N THR A 98 -2.86 5.88 -13.49
CA THR A 98 -2.18 6.25 -14.74
C THR A 98 -3.10 6.94 -15.75
N SER A 99 -4.42 6.91 -15.52
CA SER A 99 -5.44 7.59 -16.34
C SER A 99 -5.73 9.02 -15.87
N LYS A 100 -4.85 9.61 -15.06
CA LYS A 100 -5.00 10.95 -14.48
C LYS A 100 -6.27 11.10 -13.64
N GLN A 101 -6.67 10.04 -12.96
CA GLN A 101 -7.75 10.07 -11.99
C GLN A 101 -7.21 9.91 -10.58
N LEU A 102 -7.81 10.61 -9.64
CA LEU A 102 -7.61 10.44 -8.22
C LEU A 102 -8.86 9.80 -7.62
N HIS A 103 -8.71 8.62 -7.03
CA HIS A 103 -9.79 7.91 -6.36
C HIS A 103 -9.57 8.01 -4.86
N ILE A 104 -10.56 8.57 -4.15
CA ILE A 104 -10.62 8.48 -2.70
C ILE A 104 -11.42 7.23 -2.38
N CYS A 105 -10.79 6.29 -1.69
CA CYS A 105 -11.37 5.01 -1.33
C CYS A 105 -11.37 4.84 0.18
N GLU A 106 -12.34 4.08 0.67
CA GLU A 106 -12.36 3.56 2.02
C GLU A 106 -12.39 2.04 1.99
N ARG A 107 -11.65 1.41 2.89
CA ARG A 107 -11.73 -0.02 3.14
C ARG A 107 -12.43 -0.23 4.47
N ARG A 108 -13.52 -0.98 4.44
CA ARG A 108 -14.30 -1.43 5.60
C ARG A 108 -14.65 -2.90 5.41
N ASN A 109 -14.58 -3.71 6.47
CA ASN A 109 -14.95 -5.13 6.44
C ASN A 109 -14.33 -5.91 5.25
N SER A 110 -13.03 -5.71 5.02
CA SER A 110 -12.27 -6.35 3.92
C SER A 110 -12.69 -5.97 2.49
N LYS A 111 -13.61 -5.02 2.32
CA LYS A 111 -14.05 -4.52 1.01
C LYS A 111 -13.58 -3.09 0.83
N MET A 112 -13.05 -2.78 -0.36
CA MET A 112 -12.70 -1.41 -0.73
C MET A 112 -13.83 -0.77 -1.54
N GLU A 113 -14.24 0.41 -1.13
CA GLU A 113 -15.29 1.21 -1.75
C GLU A 113 -14.72 2.56 -2.20
N SER A 114 -15.15 3.04 -3.37
CA SER A 114 -14.73 4.35 -3.89
C SER A 114 -15.73 5.38 -3.42
N LEU A 115 -15.26 6.34 -2.63
CA LEU A 115 -16.07 7.46 -2.15
C LEU A 115 -16.15 8.58 -3.20
N GLN A 116 -15.01 8.90 -3.79
CA GLN A 116 -14.89 10.01 -4.73
C GLN A 116 -13.94 9.67 -5.86
N LYS A 117 -14.22 10.24 -7.03
CA LYS A 117 -13.33 10.23 -8.20
C LYS A 117 -13.16 11.66 -8.69
N LEU A 118 -11.91 12.07 -8.84
CA LEU A 118 -11.51 13.38 -9.31
C LEU A 118 -10.64 13.21 -10.54
N ASN A 119 -10.77 14.11 -11.50
CA ASN A 119 -9.85 14.17 -12.63
C ASN A 119 -8.71 15.13 -12.30
N THR A 120 -7.53 14.82 -12.83
CA THR A 120 -6.32 15.64 -12.68
C THR A 120 -5.80 16.01 -14.06
N ASP A 121 -5.23 17.20 -14.21
CA ASP A 121 -4.77 17.68 -15.52
C ASP A 121 -3.51 16.93 -16.01
N GLY A 122 -2.73 16.42 -15.06
CA GLY A 122 -1.46 15.73 -15.28
C GLY A 122 -1.31 14.43 -14.51
N ASN A 123 -0.17 13.76 -14.69
CA ASN A 123 0.15 12.57 -13.91
C ASN A 123 0.54 12.98 -12.49
N VAL A 124 -0.12 12.40 -11.50
CA VAL A 124 0.23 12.62 -10.09
C VAL A 124 1.43 11.75 -9.74
N THR A 125 2.54 12.39 -9.33
CA THR A 125 3.80 11.70 -9.03
C THR A 125 3.97 11.37 -7.55
N ALA A 126 3.35 12.14 -6.66
CA ALA A 126 3.37 11.96 -5.22
C ALA A 126 2.10 12.53 -4.59
N MET A 127 1.70 11.97 -3.45
CA MET A 127 0.55 12.41 -2.67
C MET A 127 0.81 12.18 -1.19
N SER A 128 0.19 12.98 -0.33
CA SER A 128 0.16 12.79 1.11
C SER A 128 -1.10 13.42 1.69
N PHE A 129 -1.66 12.81 2.73
CA PHE A 129 -2.65 13.49 3.55
C PHE A 129 -1.98 14.54 4.43
N ALA A 130 -2.62 15.70 4.59
CA ALA A 130 -2.22 16.66 5.60
C ALA A 130 -2.40 16.03 7.00
N ARG A 131 -1.47 16.32 7.90
CA ARG A 131 -1.50 15.84 9.29
C ARG A 131 -2.23 16.82 10.18
#